data_AF-A0A9P7QEY6-F1
#
_entry.id   AF-A0A9P7QEY6-F1
#
_cell.length_a   1.000
_cell.length_b   1.000
_cell.length_c   1.000
_cell.angle_alpha   90.00
_cell.angle_beta   90.00
_cell.angle_gamma   90.00
#
_symmetry.space_group_name_H-M   'P 1'
#
loop_
_entity.id
_entity.type
_entity.pdbx_description
1 polymer ?
#
loop_
_entity_poly.entity_id
_entity_poly.type
_entity_poly.pdbx_seq_one_letter_code
_entity_poly.pdbx_strand_id
1 'polypeptide(L)'
;MKGPAMKTLYTVQDIPGRGKGVVAARKIPKGTRIMSEKPLMRLPKNENNTMSPLAIRYQLEALSEDQQDAFMSLHNAHSFQHLPEQYIRIFQTNCLPMDDVDEIAIYGIFLEAARINHDCDYNASSSWNDNIKRHVVHVLRDIQPGEEITISYHTPVRTRDARLEALKKSFNFTCVCRLCSLPDEQSQARDRKLEKLSRLRELLKAKESMPPHEALGYLHAQLRLWIELGREDHCSATAHSDALTLSITYGDLARARVFAQKALSVYKTVFGMDSYQAIVCNAAVMDPAVHPKYGFSTIWNTSVHETPRGLGHDDFENWLWEREKPVGPAQSLSPPRKSLFPGFVDLPRKNGVDAGGSSKKTRLCFLGVITSVKISDRLEFEIMDIHHEIIPLHFYTKGRGTEMPPGLCHRDNTVAIIDASQDVFESGTSGIRIEDPQKIKIFPHLLDRIISLNNNVREFSLRQDNGMRKCHGCYKTAAAATMKRCGRCSLYWYCNKLCQIVGWTTNAHQVNCKALKDPDLRALCVIKWDEEDDFVRFPLKIADAPS
;
A
#
# COMPACT_ATOMS: atom_id res chain seq x y z
N MET A 1 -37.55 -30.55 28.27
CA MET A 1 -38.18 -30.36 26.95
C MET A 1 -37.08 -30.07 25.94
N LYS A 2 -36.81 -31.02 25.02
CA LYS A 2 -35.86 -30.82 23.91
C LYS A 2 -36.51 -29.85 22.92
N GLY A 3 -35.91 -28.68 22.71
CA GLY A 3 -36.33 -27.75 21.67
C GLY A 3 -36.28 -28.41 20.28
N PRO A 4 -37.00 -27.88 19.29
CA PRO A 4 -37.01 -28.44 17.93
C PRO A 4 -35.57 -28.55 17.45
N ALA A 5 -35.16 -29.75 17.03
CA ALA A 5 -33.80 -30.02 16.55
C ALA A 5 -33.41 -28.95 15.52
N MET A 6 -32.50 -28.04 15.89
CA MET A 6 -31.90 -27.13 14.94
C MET A 6 -31.28 -28.02 13.87
N LYS A 7 -31.90 -28.07 12.68
CA LYS A 7 -31.28 -28.75 11.55
C LYS A 7 -29.87 -28.14 11.43
N THR A 8 -28.85 -28.96 11.35
CA THR A 8 -27.43 -28.54 11.26
C THR A 8 -27.16 -27.78 9.96
N LEU A 9 -26.44 -26.65 10.02
CA LEU A 9 -26.08 -25.86 8.81
C LEU A 9 -25.00 -26.55 7.97
N TYR A 10 -24.12 -27.29 8.64
CA TYR A 10 -23.02 -28.05 8.06
C TYR A 10 -22.91 -29.41 8.76
N THR A 11 -22.07 -30.26 8.20
CA THR A 11 -21.67 -31.56 8.75
C THR A 11 -20.18 -31.74 8.61
N VAL A 12 -19.55 -32.46 9.55
CA VAL A 12 -18.15 -32.87 9.42
C VAL A 12 -18.12 -34.21 8.70
N GLN A 13 -17.36 -34.31 7.61
CA GLN A 13 -17.27 -35.49 6.75
C GLN A 13 -15.81 -35.80 6.40
N ASP A 14 -15.51 -37.03 6.03
CA ASP A 14 -14.22 -37.38 5.44
C ASP A 14 -14.15 -36.86 4.00
N ILE A 15 -13.13 -36.06 3.72
CA ILE A 15 -12.85 -35.46 2.41
C ILE A 15 -11.65 -36.19 1.81
N PRO A 16 -11.78 -36.81 0.62
CA PRO A 16 -10.70 -37.55 -0.02
C PRO A 16 -9.40 -36.74 -0.09
N GLY A 17 -8.34 -37.27 0.51
CA GLY A 17 -7.01 -36.64 0.53
C GLY A 17 -6.86 -35.41 1.44
N ARG A 18 -7.91 -35.00 2.18
CA ARG A 18 -7.90 -33.82 3.06
C ARG A 18 -8.31 -34.11 4.50
N GLY A 19 -8.49 -35.37 4.86
CA GLY A 19 -8.94 -35.76 6.20
C GLY A 19 -10.37 -35.32 6.46
N LYS A 20 -10.70 -34.89 7.68
CA LYS A 20 -12.04 -34.38 7.98
C LYS A 20 -12.19 -32.94 7.51
N GLY A 21 -13.34 -32.63 6.92
CA GLY A 21 -13.71 -31.29 6.45
C GLY A 21 -15.14 -30.92 6.84
N VAL A 22 -15.44 -29.63 6.75
CA VAL A 22 -16.77 -29.08 7.06
C VAL A 22 -17.52 -28.84 5.75
N VAL A 23 -18.68 -29.48 5.58
CA VAL A 23 -19.48 -29.41 4.35
C VAL A 23 -20.86 -28.85 4.63
N ALA A 24 -21.31 -27.89 3.82
CA ALA A 24 -22.62 -27.28 3.95
C ALA A 24 -23.74 -28.32 3.73
N ALA A 25 -24.63 -28.46 4.71
CA ALA A 25 -25.77 -29.39 4.63
C ALA A 25 -26.97 -28.77 3.89
N ARG A 26 -26.93 -27.46 3.66
CA ARG A 26 -27.94 -26.69 2.93
C ARG A 26 -27.33 -25.40 2.39
N LYS A 27 -28.13 -24.59 1.68
CA LYS A 27 -27.72 -23.23 1.30
C LYS A 27 -27.47 -22.36 2.55
N ILE A 28 -26.29 -21.76 2.65
CA ILE A 28 -25.90 -20.85 3.74
C ILE A 28 -25.71 -19.43 3.13
N PRO A 29 -26.51 -18.43 3.51
CA PRO A 29 -26.37 -17.07 3.00
C PRO A 29 -25.07 -16.35 3.44
N LYS A 30 -24.54 -15.46 2.58
CA LYS A 30 -23.41 -14.55 2.91
C LYS A 30 -23.60 -13.88 4.27
N GLY A 31 -22.55 -13.88 5.10
CA GLY A 31 -22.52 -13.24 6.43
C GLY A 31 -23.10 -14.09 7.56
N THR A 32 -23.59 -15.31 7.29
CA THR A 32 -24.08 -16.20 8.35
C THR A 32 -22.93 -16.63 9.27
N ARG A 33 -23.10 -16.45 10.59
CA ARG A 33 -22.24 -17.06 11.61
C ARG A 33 -22.57 -18.55 11.71
N ILE A 34 -21.67 -19.41 11.23
CA ILE A 34 -21.87 -20.86 11.26
C ILE A 34 -21.33 -21.48 12.55
N MET A 35 -20.26 -20.93 13.13
CA MET A 35 -19.66 -21.44 14.37
C MET A 35 -19.49 -20.32 15.40
N SER A 36 -19.62 -20.69 16.67
CA SER A 36 -19.32 -19.86 17.84
C SER A 36 -18.88 -20.78 18.98
N GLU A 37 -17.57 -20.93 19.16
CA GLU A 37 -16.97 -21.99 19.96
C GLU A 37 -16.12 -21.43 21.11
N LYS A 38 -16.19 -22.05 22.30
CA LYS A 38 -15.28 -21.73 23.42
C LYS A 38 -13.96 -22.48 23.22
N PRO A 39 -12.81 -21.93 23.63
CA PRO A 39 -11.56 -22.66 23.56
C PRO A 39 -11.59 -23.87 24.50
N LEU A 40 -11.12 -25.02 24.02
CA LEU A 40 -10.83 -26.19 24.84
C LEU A 40 -9.56 -25.95 25.67
N MET A 41 -8.54 -25.39 25.02
CA MET A 41 -7.24 -25.04 25.61
C MET A 41 -6.87 -23.63 25.15
N ARG A 42 -6.07 -22.91 25.96
CA ARG A 42 -5.60 -21.55 25.66
C ARG A 42 -4.15 -21.40 26.10
N LEU A 43 -3.24 -21.10 25.17
CA LEU A 43 -1.81 -21.04 25.43
C LEU A 43 -1.17 -19.78 24.83
N PRO A 44 -0.47 -18.97 25.64
CA PRO A 44 0.37 -17.90 25.13
C PRO A 44 1.62 -18.47 24.48
N LYS A 45 2.13 -17.80 23.45
CA LYS A 45 3.52 -18.00 23.02
C LYS A 45 4.48 -17.42 24.06
N ASN A 46 5.62 -18.06 24.25
CA ASN A 46 6.71 -17.48 25.03
C ASN A 46 7.47 -16.43 24.22
N GLU A 47 8.44 -15.76 24.87
CA GLU A 47 9.30 -14.72 24.29
C GLU A 47 10.02 -15.17 23.00
N ASN A 48 10.28 -16.47 22.85
CA ASN A 48 10.90 -17.06 21.65
C ASN A 48 9.88 -17.44 20.57
N ASN A 49 8.63 -16.98 20.67
CA ASN A 49 7.54 -17.31 19.75
C ASN A 49 7.24 -18.83 19.68
N THR A 50 7.57 -19.58 20.74
CA THR A 50 7.35 -21.03 20.87
C THR A 50 6.30 -21.34 21.93
N MET A 51 5.60 -22.46 21.77
CA MET A 51 4.63 -22.94 22.76
C MET A 51 5.31 -23.83 23.79
N SER A 52 4.97 -23.68 25.06
CA SER A 52 5.51 -24.54 26.14
C SER A 52 4.92 -25.96 26.06
N PRO A 53 5.74 -26.99 25.81
CA PRO A 53 5.30 -28.38 25.83
C PRO A 53 4.64 -28.80 27.15
N LEU A 54 5.19 -28.31 28.26
CA LEU A 54 4.70 -28.60 29.61
C LEU A 54 3.32 -27.99 29.82
N ALA A 55 3.08 -26.76 29.35
CA ALA A 55 1.78 -26.10 29.50
C ALA A 55 0.69 -26.79 28.67
N ILE A 56 1.02 -27.28 27.47
CA ILE A 56 0.10 -28.11 26.67
C ILE A 56 -0.28 -29.37 27.46
N ARG A 57 0.71 -30.08 28.01
CA ARG A 57 0.47 -31.29 28.78
C ARG A 57 -0.43 -31.03 29.99
N TYR A 58 -0.11 -30.04 30.82
CA TYR A 58 -0.88 -29.73 32.02
C TYR A 58 -2.32 -29.35 31.71
N GLN A 59 -2.57 -28.59 30.64
CA GLN A 59 -3.94 -28.28 30.24
C GLN A 59 -4.68 -29.51 29.73
N LEU A 60 -4.02 -30.39 28.96
CA LEU A 60 -4.64 -31.62 28.46
C LEU A 60 -5.00 -32.58 29.60
N GLU A 61 -4.09 -32.78 30.56
CA GLU A 61 -4.31 -33.63 31.75
C GLU A 61 -5.45 -33.10 32.66
N ALA A 62 -5.75 -31.80 32.60
CA ALA A 62 -6.84 -31.19 33.34
C ALA A 62 -8.22 -31.31 32.64
N LEU A 63 -8.27 -31.78 31.39
CA LEU A 63 -9.53 -32.00 30.66
C LEU A 63 -10.19 -33.31 31.06
N SER A 64 -11.50 -33.44 30.84
CA SER A 64 -12.21 -34.71 31.01
C SER A 64 -11.75 -35.75 29.97
N GLU A 65 -11.98 -37.04 30.22
CA GLU A 65 -11.62 -38.12 29.28
C GLU A 65 -12.21 -37.87 27.88
N ASP A 66 -13.52 -37.56 27.78
CA ASP A 66 -14.17 -37.22 26.49
C ASP A 66 -13.48 -36.06 25.75
N GLN A 67 -12.98 -35.07 26.48
CA GLN A 67 -12.31 -33.90 25.92
C GLN A 67 -10.88 -34.23 25.46
N GLN A 68 -10.19 -35.08 26.21
CA GLN A 68 -8.88 -35.60 25.83
C GLN A 68 -9.02 -36.44 24.55
N ASP A 69 -9.99 -37.34 24.48
CA ASP A 69 -10.28 -38.15 23.29
C ASP A 69 -10.63 -37.28 22.08
N ALA A 70 -11.47 -36.26 22.28
CA ALA A 70 -11.80 -35.31 21.23
C ALA A 70 -10.57 -34.55 20.72
N PHE A 71 -9.69 -34.10 21.61
CA PHE A 71 -8.40 -33.47 21.24
C PHE A 71 -7.49 -34.44 20.49
N MET A 72 -7.34 -35.68 20.98
CA MET A 72 -6.49 -36.69 20.37
C MET A 72 -7.00 -37.16 18.99
N SER A 73 -8.30 -36.95 18.71
CA SER A 73 -8.91 -37.20 17.40
C SER A 73 -8.66 -36.09 16.35
N LEU A 74 -8.01 -35.00 16.73
CA LEU A 74 -7.63 -33.93 15.79
C LEU A 74 -6.48 -34.37 14.87
N HIS A 75 -6.33 -33.69 13.74
CA HIS A 75 -5.32 -34.06 12.76
C HIS A 75 -3.91 -33.84 13.29
N ASN A 76 -2.98 -34.76 13.01
CA ASN A 76 -1.57 -34.56 13.27
C ASN A 76 -0.81 -34.56 11.94
N ALA A 77 -0.30 -33.40 11.55
CA ALA A 77 0.44 -33.25 10.29
C ALA A 77 1.88 -33.78 10.36
N HIS A 78 2.40 -34.03 11.57
CA HIS A 78 3.82 -34.32 11.80
C HIS A 78 4.02 -35.70 12.43
N SER A 79 5.01 -36.42 11.94
CA SER A 79 5.48 -37.65 12.59
C SER A 79 6.03 -37.35 13.99
N PHE A 80 5.88 -38.29 14.90
CA PHE A 80 6.38 -38.22 16.28
C PHE A 80 6.97 -39.56 16.69
N GLN A 81 7.97 -39.56 17.58
CA GLN A 81 8.61 -40.79 18.07
C GLN A 81 8.04 -41.24 19.42
N HIS A 82 7.54 -40.30 20.23
CA HIS A 82 7.01 -40.56 21.57
C HIS A 82 5.67 -39.86 21.82
N LEU A 83 4.82 -40.44 22.67
CA LEU A 83 3.51 -39.89 23.05
C LEU A 83 3.55 -38.41 23.51
N PRO A 84 4.54 -37.96 24.31
CA PRO A 84 4.68 -36.56 24.67
C PRO A 84 4.82 -35.60 23.49
N GLU A 85 5.41 -36.05 22.39
CA GLU A 85 5.52 -35.26 21.17
C GLU A 85 4.19 -35.19 20.42
N GLN A 86 3.37 -36.24 20.52
CA GLN A 86 2.10 -36.35 19.79
C GLN A 86 1.15 -35.19 20.10
N TYR A 87 0.84 -34.92 21.38
CA TYR A 87 -0.09 -33.84 21.73
C TYR A 87 0.47 -32.45 21.39
N ILE A 88 1.80 -32.27 21.42
CA ILE A 88 2.42 -31.01 20.99
C ILE A 88 2.19 -30.80 19.49
N ARG A 89 2.38 -31.85 18.67
CA ARG A 89 2.17 -31.77 17.22
C ARG A 89 0.70 -31.59 16.87
N ILE A 90 -0.21 -32.27 17.56
CA ILE A 90 -1.66 -32.06 17.41
C ILE A 90 -2.00 -30.60 17.74
N PHE A 91 -1.51 -30.08 18.87
CA PHE A 91 -1.75 -28.69 19.23
C PHE A 91 -1.24 -27.73 18.15
N GLN A 92 0.02 -27.88 17.72
CA GLN A 92 0.65 -27.04 16.69
C GLN A 92 -0.09 -27.10 15.34
N THR A 93 -0.67 -28.24 15.00
CA THR A 93 -1.39 -28.45 13.74
C THR A 93 -2.77 -27.79 13.75
N ASN A 94 -3.44 -27.72 14.91
CA ASN A 94 -4.86 -27.35 14.99
C ASN A 94 -5.14 -26.05 15.75
N CYS A 95 -4.15 -25.46 16.41
CA CYS A 95 -4.38 -24.26 17.19
C CYS A 95 -4.69 -23.06 16.26
N LEU A 96 -5.66 -22.25 16.67
CA LEU A 96 -6.10 -21.07 15.95
C LEU A 96 -5.74 -19.81 16.75
N PRO A 97 -5.38 -18.71 16.08
CA PRO A 97 -5.06 -17.46 16.76
C PRO A 97 -6.26 -16.92 17.53
N MET A 98 -5.98 -16.43 18.73
CA MET A 98 -6.89 -15.66 19.58
C MET A 98 -6.39 -14.20 19.62
N ASP A 99 -6.91 -13.41 20.57
CA ASP A 99 -6.34 -12.08 20.86
C ASP A 99 -4.99 -12.15 21.56
N ASP A 100 -4.26 -11.04 21.43
CA ASP A 100 -3.05 -10.76 22.18
C ASP A 100 -3.40 -10.24 23.58
N VAL A 101 -2.65 -10.65 24.60
CA VAL A 101 -2.70 -10.03 25.94
C VAL A 101 -1.32 -9.47 26.21
N ASP A 102 -1.22 -8.17 26.47
CA ASP A 102 0.06 -7.48 26.69
C ASP A 102 1.08 -7.76 25.56
N GLU A 103 0.61 -7.70 24.31
CA GLU A 103 1.39 -7.99 23.07
C GLU A 103 1.86 -9.44 22.92
N ILE A 104 1.41 -10.35 23.80
CA ILE A 104 1.71 -11.78 23.71
C ILE A 104 0.60 -12.49 22.93
N ALA A 105 0.97 -13.08 21.80
CA ALA A 105 0.05 -13.84 20.96
C ALA A 105 -0.45 -15.11 21.65
N ILE A 106 -1.77 -15.28 21.68
CA ILE A 106 -2.44 -16.42 22.30
C ILE A 106 -3.11 -17.29 21.24
N TYR A 107 -3.03 -18.60 21.44
CA TYR A 107 -3.64 -19.58 20.55
C TYR A 107 -4.53 -20.52 21.34
N GLY A 108 -5.60 -20.98 20.71
CA GLY A 108 -6.55 -21.88 21.33
C GLY A 108 -6.85 -23.10 20.46
N ILE A 109 -7.33 -24.15 21.11
CA ILE A 109 -7.91 -25.31 20.42
C ILE A 109 -9.42 -25.16 20.40
N PHE A 110 -9.99 -25.35 19.23
CA PHE A 110 -11.42 -25.25 18.93
C PHE A 110 -11.76 -26.51 18.12
N LEU A 111 -12.44 -27.47 18.74
CA LEU A 111 -12.64 -28.83 18.23
C LEU A 111 -13.39 -28.84 16.91
N GLU A 112 -14.40 -27.99 16.75
CA GLU A 112 -15.16 -27.89 15.50
C GLU A 112 -14.43 -27.04 14.46
N ALA A 113 -13.93 -25.86 14.85
CA ALA A 113 -13.24 -24.97 13.91
C ALA A 113 -11.93 -25.59 13.35
N ALA A 114 -11.24 -26.43 14.13
CA ALA A 114 -10.07 -27.19 13.68
C ALA A 114 -10.37 -28.21 12.57
N ARG A 115 -11.64 -28.54 12.31
CA ARG A 115 -12.05 -29.42 11.20
C ARG A 115 -12.20 -28.69 9.87
N ILE A 116 -12.08 -27.36 9.85
CA ILE A 116 -12.25 -26.59 8.62
C ILE A 116 -10.94 -26.65 7.82
N ASN A 117 -10.99 -27.18 6.61
CA ASN A 117 -9.83 -27.31 5.75
C ASN A 117 -9.36 -25.98 5.13
N HIS A 118 -8.11 -25.98 4.66
CA HIS A 118 -7.51 -24.84 3.99
C HIS A 118 -7.89 -24.68 2.52
N ASP A 119 -8.26 -23.49 2.08
CA ASP A 119 -8.18 -23.07 0.68
C ASP A 119 -7.54 -21.68 0.57
N CYS A 120 -6.72 -21.42 -0.46
CA CYS A 120 -6.18 -20.07 -0.67
C CYS A 120 -7.26 -19.09 -1.15
N ASP A 121 -8.33 -19.60 -1.77
CA ASP A 121 -9.54 -18.90 -2.23
C ASP A 121 -10.73 -19.19 -1.30
N TYR A 122 -10.45 -19.13 0.00
CA TYR A 122 -11.36 -19.52 1.07
C TYR A 122 -12.72 -18.79 1.02
N ASN A 123 -13.76 -19.48 1.50
CA ASN A 123 -15.14 -18.97 1.49
C ASN A 123 -15.69 -18.62 2.89
N ALA A 124 -14.90 -18.79 3.95
CA ALA A 124 -15.27 -18.40 5.32
C ALA A 124 -14.13 -17.68 6.04
N SER A 125 -14.47 -16.69 6.87
CA SER A 125 -13.55 -16.06 7.82
C SER A 125 -13.58 -16.79 9.14
N SER A 126 -12.41 -16.93 9.76
CA SER A 126 -12.21 -17.52 11.08
C SER A 126 -11.47 -16.48 11.93
N SER A 127 -12.03 -16.16 13.10
CA SER A 127 -11.49 -15.13 13.99
C SER A 127 -11.92 -15.35 15.43
N TRP A 128 -11.11 -14.92 16.37
CA TRP A 128 -11.54 -14.76 17.76
C TRP A 128 -12.37 -13.48 17.93
N ASN A 129 -13.51 -13.59 18.60
CA ASN A 129 -14.32 -12.45 19.01
C ASN A 129 -14.19 -12.27 20.52
N ASP A 130 -13.48 -11.21 20.92
CA ASP A 130 -13.20 -10.93 22.32
C ASP A 130 -14.42 -10.57 23.14
N ASN A 131 -15.37 -9.84 22.56
CA ASN A 131 -16.55 -9.33 23.27
C ASN A 131 -17.41 -10.47 23.81
N ILE A 132 -17.51 -11.57 23.06
CA ILE A 132 -18.27 -12.77 23.46
C ILE A 132 -17.36 -13.91 23.93
N LYS A 133 -16.03 -13.71 23.93
CA LYS A 133 -15.00 -14.69 24.29
C LYS A 133 -15.18 -16.03 23.56
N ARG A 134 -15.36 -15.97 22.24
CA ARG A 134 -15.54 -17.16 21.39
C ARG A 134 -14.84 -17.04 20.05
N HIS A 135 -14.39 -18.18 19.53
CA HIS A 135 -13.97 -18.30 18.14
C HIS A 135 -15.21 -18.37 17.24
N VAL A 136 -15.26 -17.52 16.23
CA VAL A 136 -16.40 -17.40 15.32
C VAL A 136 -15.97 -17.66 13.89
N VAL A 137 -16.88 -18.27 13.13
CA VAL A 137 -16.70 -18.50 11.70
C VAL A 137 -17.90 -17.93 10.95
N HIS A 138 -17.64 -17.06 9.98
CA HIS A 138 -18.68 -16.45 9.13
C HIS A 138 -18.42 -16.76 7.66
N VAL A 139 -19.47 -17.05 6.91
CA VAL A 139 -19.34 -17.29 5.46
C VAL A 139 -19.25 -15.97 4.69
N LEU A 140 -18.36 -15.89 3.72
CA LEU A 140 -18.03 -14.66 2.97
C LEU A 140 -18.87 -14.47 1.71
N ARG A 141 -19.54 -15.54 1.28
CA ARG A 141 -20.46 -15.60 0.15
C ARG A 141 -21.58 -16.61 0.45
N ASP A 142 -22.58 -16.66 -0.42
CA ASP A 142 -23.52 -17.78 -0.42
C ASP A 142 -22.77 -19.09 -0.67
N ILE A 143 -23.07 -20.12 0.12
CA ILE A 143 -22.52 -21.48 0.00
C ILE A 143 -23.67 -22.43 -0.31
N GLN A 144 -23.57 -23.23 -1.38
CA GLN A 144 -24.58 -24.22 -1.76
C GLN A 144 -24.46 -25.51 -0.93
N PRO A 145 -25.54 -26.32 -0.82
CA PRO A 145 -25.45 -27.64 -0.22
C PRO A 145 -24.37 -28.50 -0.90
N GLY A 146 -23.56 -29.21 -0.11
CA GLY A 146 -22.46 -30.05 -0.60
C GLY A 146 -21.14 -29.30 -0.86
N GLU A 147 -21.12 -27.97 -0.84
CA GLU A 147 -19.85 -27.22 -0.89
C GLU A 147 -19.08 -27.35 0.43
N GLU A 148 -17.77 -27.54 0.32
CA GLU A 148 -16.87 -27.51 1.47
C GLU A 148 -16.67 -26.05 1.94
N ILE A 149 -16.73 -25.86 3.25
CA ILE A 149 -16.44 -24.60 3.92
C ILE A 149 -14.95 -24.60 4.25
N THR A 150 -14.24 -23.55 3.84
CA THR A 150 -12.77 -23.48 3.93
C THR A 150 -12.30 -22.13 4.46
N ILE A 151 -11.14 -22.13 5.12
CA ILE A 151 -10.45 -20.95 5.67
C ILE A 151 -9.02 -20.85 5.13
N SER A 152 -8.34 -19.72 5.33
CA SER A 152 -6.90 -19.62 5.05
C SER A 152 -6.08 -20.00 6.28
N TYR A 153 -5.10 -20.91 6.14
CA TYR A 153 -4.16 -21.27 7.21
C TYR A 153 -2.90 -20.40 7.24
N HIS A 154 -2.72 -19.55 6.23
CA HIS A 154 -1.58 -18.65 6.13
C HIS A 154 -2.04 -17.20 5.98
N THR A 155 -1.08 -16.29 6.12
CA THR A 155 -1.33 -14.85 5.95
C THR A 155 -1.66 -14.52 4.49
N PRO A 156 -2.54 -13.54 4.23
CA PRO A 156 -3.13 -13.28 2.92
C PRO A 156 -2.18 -12.72 1.85
N VAL A 157 -0.96 -12.29 2.23
CA VAL A 157 0.02 -11.67 1.34
C VAL A 157 1.24 -12.58 1.20
N ARG A 158 1.14 -13.60 0.36
CA ARG A 158 2.21 -14.57 0.05
C ARG A 158 2.12 -15.05 -1.40
N THR A 159 3.27 -15.11 -2.07
CA THR A 159 3.40 -15.67 -3.42
C THR A 159 3.00 -17.15 -3.47
N ARG A 160 2.75 -17.72 -4.65
CA ARG A 160 2.38 -19.14 -4.78
C ARG A 160 3.38 -20.05 -4.06
N ASP A 161 4.67 -19.86 -4.32
CA ASP A 161 5.73 -20.68 -3.73
C ASP A 161 5.77 -20.51 -2.21
N ALA A 162 5.67 -19.28 -1.71
CA ALA A 162 5.66 -19.01 -0.27
C ALA A 162 4.43 -19.60 0.45
N ARG A 163 3.27 -19.70 -0.24
CA ARG A 163 2.09 -20.41 0.30
C ARG A 163 2.34 -21.91 0.34
N LEU A 164 2.83 -22.49 -0.75
CA LEU A 164 3.09 -23.93 -0.85
C LEU A 164 4.15 -24.39 0.16
N GLU A 165 5.26 -23.66 0.26
CA GLU A 165 6.32 -23.95 1.23
C GLU A 165 5.79 -23.90 2.66
N ALA A 166 5.04 -22.85 3.00
CA ALA A 166 4.49 -22.69 4.35
C ALA A 166 3.48 -23.78 4.71
N LEU A 167 2.59 -24.13 3.80
CA LEU A 167 1.62 -25.21 4.01
C LEU A 167 2.32 -26.56 4.12
N LYS A 168 3.34 -26.81 3.30
CA LYS A 168 4.13 -28.04 3.39
C LYS A 168 4.90 -28.12 4.71
N LYS A 169 5.50 -27.02 5.16
CA LYS A 169 6.25 -26.95 6.42
C LYS A 169 5.37 -27.10 7.66
N SER A 170 4.21 -26.44 7.69
CA SER A 170 3.37 -26.39 8.88
C SER A 170 2.30 -27.48 8.94
N PHE A 171 1.80 -27.94 7.79
CA PHE A 171 0.65 -28.85 7.70
C PHE A 171 0.92 -30.07 6.80
N ASN A 172 2.13 -30.20 6.24
CA ASN A 172 2.59 -31.37 5.49
C ASN A 172 1.75 -31.77 4.26
N PHE A 173 1.03 -30.82 3.64
CA PHE A 173 0.30 -31.06 2.39
C PHE A 173 0.67 -30.03 1.31
N THR A 174 0.37 -30.37 0.06
CA THR A 174 0.51 -29.47 -1.09
C THR A 174 -0.87 -28.97 -1.50
N CYS A 175 -1.09 -27.66 -1.51
CA CYS A 175 -2.38 -27.09 -1.89
C CYS A 175 -2.59 -27.14 -3.41
N VAL A 176 -3.75 -27.66 -3.83
CA VAL A 176 -4.17 -27.78 -5.25
C VAL A 176 -5.39 -26.94 -5.58
N CYS A 177 -5.71 -25.95 -4.74
CA CYS A 177 -6.86 -25.07 -4.95
C CYS A 177 -6.75 -24.25 -6.25
N ARG A 178 -7.86 -23.62 -6.65
CA ARG A 178 -7.95 -22.79 -7.86
C ARG A 178 -6.78 -21.80 -8.00
N LEU A 179 -6.40 -21.12 -6.91
CA LEU A 179 -5.31 -20.12 -6.93
C LEU A 179 -3.91 -20.74 -7.02
N CYS A 180 -3.69 -21.92 -6.44
CA CYS A 180 -2.41 -22.64 -6.53
C CYS A 180 -2.27 -23.45 -7.83
N SER A 181 -3.37 -23.61 -8.55
CA SER A 181 -3.46 -24.31 -9.85
C SER A 181 -3.60 -23.34 -11.03
N LEU A 182 -3.45 -22.04 -10.81
CA LEU A 182 -3.43 -21.05 -11.91
C LEU A 182 -2.26 -21.32 -12.86
N PRO A 183 -2.41 -21.02 -14.16
CA PRO A 183 -1.29 -20.98 -15.09
C PRO A 183 -0.19 -20.04 -14.60
N ASP A 184 1.07 -20.35 -14.91
CA ASP A 184 2.22 -19.65 -14.35
C ASP A 184 2.20 -18.14 -14.62
N GLU A 185 1.80 -17.71 -15.81
CA GLU A 185 1.67 -16.28 -16.14
C GLU A 185 0.64 -15.56 -15.24
N GLN A 186 -0.52 -16.19 -15.01
CA GLN A 186 -1.56 -15.63 -14.14
C GLN A 186 -1.12 -15.63 -12.68
N SER A 187 -0.41 -16.68 -12.25
CA SER A 187 0.17 -16.76 -10.90
C SER A 187 1.21 -15.67 -10.69
N GLN A 188 2.11 -15.46 -11.65
CA GLN A 188 3.15 -14.42 -11.58
C GLN A 188 2.55 -13.02 -11.56
N ALA A 189 1.55 -12.75 -12.41
CA ALA A 189 0.83 -11.47 -12.41
C ALA A 189 0.16 -11.21 -11.05
N ARG A 190 -0.45 -12.26 -10.47
CA ARG A 190 -1.03 -12.20 -9.13
C ARG A 190 0.02 -11.96 -8.04
N ASP A 191 1.17 -12.61 -8.13
CA ASP A 191 2.25 -12.52 -7.15
C ASP A 191 2.89 -11.13 -7.16
N ARG A 192 3.08 -10.50 -8.32
CA ARG A 192 3.51 -9.10 -8.43
C ARG A 192 2.58 -8.13 -7.69
N LYS A 193 1.26 -8.36 -7.74
CA LYS A 193 0.29 -7.55 -6.99
C LYS A 193 0.43 -7.75 -5.48
N LEU A 194 0.68 -8.98 -5.03
CA LEU A 194 0.92 -9.28 -3.62
C LEU A 194 2.21 -8.65 -3.10
N GLU A 195 3.28 -8.65 -3.90
CA GLU A 195 4.53 -7.99 -3.56
C GLU A 195 4.34 -6.48 -3.41
N LYS A 196 3.59 -5.85 -4.33
CA LYS A 196 3.18 -4.44 -4.21
C LYS A 196 2.37 -4.18 -2.93
N LEU A 197 1.41 -5.06 -2.60
CA LEU A 197 0.66 -4.99 -1.33
C LEU A 197 1.58 -5.08 -0.12
N SER A 198 2.59 -5.96 -0.17
CA SER A 198 3.57 -6.11 0.92
C SER A 198 4.37 -4.82 1.13
N ARG A 199 4.85 -4.20 0.05
CA ARG A 199 5.58 -2.92 0.12
C ARG A 199 4.72 -1.79 0.67
N LEU A 200 3.48 -1.65 0.17
CA LEU A 200 2.54 -0.64 0.66
C LEU A 200 2.24 -0.82 2.15
N ARG A 201 2.08 -2.07 2.62
CA ARG A 201 1.87 -2.36 4.04
C ARG A 201 3.05 -1.92 4.90
N GLU A 202 4.28 -2.14 4.46
CA GLU A 202 5.47 -1.67 5.17
C GLU A 202 5.55 -0.13 5.22
N LEU A 203 5.29 0.56 4.10
CA LEU A 203 5.25 2.03 4.07
C LEU A 203 4.18 2.60 5.01
N LEU A 204 2.99 1.98 5.03
CA LEU A 204 1.88 2.41 5.86
C LEU A 204 2.11 2.19 7.36
N LYS A 205 3.14 1.45 7.80
CA LYS A 205 3.54 1.43 9.22
C LYS A 205 4.01 2.80 9.70
N ALA A 206 4.61 3.59 8.83
CA ALA A 206 5.04 4.96 9.11
C ALA A 206 3.97 6.02 8.74
N LYS A 207 2.70 5.63 8.57
CA LYS A 207 1.63 6.52 8.09
C LYS A 207 1.41 7.76 8.97
N GLU A 208 1.71 7.68 10.26
CA GLU A 208 1.58 8.80 11.19
C GLU A 208 2.69 9.85 11.01
N SER A 209 3.82 9.48 10.38
CA SER A 209 4.96 10.37 10.11
C SER A 209 4.98 10.93 8.68
N MET A 210 4.06 10.51 7.81
CA MET A 210 3.95 11.00 6.43
C MET A 210 2.82 12.02 6.27
N PRO A 211 2.82 12.83 5.21
CA PRO A 211 1.71 13.71 4.90
C PRO A 211 0.39 12.93 4.75
N PRO A 212 -0.71 13.39 5.34
CA PRO A 212 -1.95 12.61 5.40
C PRO A 212 -2.59 12.37 4.03
N HIS A 213 -2.38 13.25 3.05
CA HIS A 213 -2.83 13.02 1.68
C HIS A 213 -2.04 11.89 0.98
N GLU A 214 -0.74 11.75 1.30
CA GLU A 214 0.10 10.68 0.79
C GLU A 214 -0.29 9.34 1.41
N ALA A 215 -0.49 9.30 2.73
CA ALA A 215 -1.02 8.14 3.44
C ALA A 215 -2.36 7.67 2.84
N LEU A 216 -3.27 8.61 2.56
CA LEU A 216 -4.56 8.31 1.94
C LEU A 216 -4.39 7.73 0.52
N GLY A 217 -3.45 8.25 -0.27
CA GLY A 217 -3.09 7.71 -1.58
C GLY A 217 -2.58 6.26 -1.52
N TYR A 218 -1.69 5.94 -0.57
CA TYR A 218 -1.21 4.57 -0.38
C TYR A 218 -2.32 3.61 0.10
N LEU A 219 -3.23 4.09 0.96
CA LEU A 219 -4.41 3.31 1.38
C LEU A 219 -5.34 3.03 0.19
N HIS A 220 -5.55 4.01 -0.69
CA HIS A 220 -6.33 3.83 -1.92
C HIS A 220 -5.66 2.81 -2.85
N ALA A 221 -4.35 2.93 -3.08
CA ALA A 221 -3.59 1.98 -3.90
C ALA A 221 -3.66 0.55 -3.33
N GLN A 222 -3.57 0.41 -1.99
CA GLN A 222 -3.74 -0.87 -1.31
C GLN A 222 -5.13 -1.45 -1.54
N LEU A 223 -6.20 -0.64 -1.40
CA LEU A 223 -7.57 -1.08 -1.64
C LEU A 223 -7.78 -1.56 -3.09
N ARG A 224 -7.30 -0.79 -4.07
CA ARG A 224 -7.40 -1.16 -5.49
C ARG A 224 -6.77 -2.52 -5.78
N LEU A 225 -5.60 -2.80 -5.22
CA LEU A 225 -4.95 -4.11 -5.36
C LEU A 225 -5.77 -5.24 -4.73
N TRP A 226 -6.44 -5.02 -3.60
CA TRP A 226 -7.35 -6.02 -3.03
C TRP A 226 -8.55 -6.31 -3.93
N ILE A 227 -9.16 -5.27 -4.50
CA ILE A 227 -10.29 -5.39 -5.44
C ILE A 227 -9.85 -6.15 -6.70
N GLU A 228 -8.69 -5.81 -7.27
CA GLU A 228 -8.13 -6.49 -8.44
C GLU A 228 -7.77 -7.96 -8.17
N LEU A 229 -7.53 -8.33 -6.91
CA LEU A 229 -7.34 -9.70 -6.47
C LEU A 229 -8.66 -10.44 -6.19
N GLY A 230 -9.80 -9.77 -6.40
CA GLY A 230 -11.14 -10.33 -6.19
C GLY A 230 -11.48 -10.54 -4.72
N ARG A 231 -10.87 -9.77 -3.81
CA ARG A 231 -11.02 -9.97 -2.36
C ARG A 231 -11.81 -8.84 -1.70
N GLU A 232 -12.97 -9.21 -1.17
CA GLU A 232 -13.79 -8.38 -0.29
C GLU A 232 -13.88 -9.06 1.09
N ASP A 233 -12.89 -8.82 1.94
CA ASP A 233 -12.81 -9.40 3.28
C ASP A 233 -12.13 -8.44 4.27
N HIS A 234 -11.74 -8.93 5.44
CA HIS A 234 -11.11 -8.10 6.47
C HIS A 234 -9.89 -7.32 5.96
N CYS A 235 -9.12 -7.84 5.00
CA CYS A 235 -7.95 -7.13 4.45
C CYS A 235 -8.32 -5.87 3.68
N SER A 236 -9.37 -5.93 2.85
CA SER A 236 -9.88 -4.77 2.11
C SER A 236 -10.64 -3.81 3.04
N ALA A 237 -11.28 -4.34 4.09
CA ALA A 237 -11.92 -3.53 5.12
C ALA A 237 -10.90 -2.71 5.92
N THR A 238 -9.71 -3.27 6.21
CA THR A 238 -8.65 -2.56 6.93
C THR A 238 -8.19 -1.29 6.21
N ALA A 239 -8.13 -1.28 4.87
CA ALA A 239 -7.78 -0.05 4.13
C ALA A 239 -8.79 1.09 4.39
N HIS A 240 -10.09 0.77 4.41
CA HIS A 240 -11.13 1.73 4.77
C HIS A 240 -11.07 2.12 6.25
N SER A 241 -10.83 1.17 7.16
CA SER A 241 -10.70 1.43 8.60
C SER A 241 -9.50 2.32 8.93
N ASP A 242 -8.40 2.14 8.21
CA ASP A 242 -7.21 2.98 8.32
C ASP A 242 -7.47 4.38 7.77
N ALA A 243 -8.16 4.49 6.63
CA ALA A 243 -8.56 5.76 6.04
C ALA A 243 -9.57 6.52 6.92
N LEU A 244 -10.49 5.79 7.58
CA LEU A 244 -11.37 6.30 8.63
C LEU A 244 -10.55 6.93 9.75
N THR A 245 -9.62 6.17 10.32
CA THR A 245 -8.80 6.63 11.46
C THR A 245 -8.00 7.86 11.08
N LEU A 246 -7.35 7.84 9.90
CA LEU A 246 -6.61 8.96 9.35
C LEU A 246 -7.50 10.20 9.16
N SER A 247 -8.68 10.03 8.56
CA SER A 247 -9.63 11.13 8.34
C SER A 247 -10.06 11.78 9.66
N ILE A 248 -10.38 10.96 10.66
CA ILE A 248 -10.73 11.46 12.01
C ILE A 248 -9.56 12.21 12.65
N THR A 249 -8.34 11.66 12.59
CA THR A 249 -7.14 12.28 13.18
C THR A 249 -6.89 13.69 12.64
N TYR A 250 -7.21 13.93 11.36
CA TYR A 250 -6.99 15.23 10.69
C TYR A 250 -8.27 16.08 10.54
N GLY A 251 -9.37 15.66 11.18
CA GLY A 251 -10.62 16.44 11.26
C GLY A 251 -11.53 16.36 10.04
N ASP A 252 -11.36 15.38 9.16
CA ASP A 252 -12.24 15.14 8.01
C ASP A 252 -13.42 14.23 8.36
N LEU A 253 -14.44 14.78 9.03
CA LEU A 253 -15.59 13.99 9.47
C LEU A 253 -16.49 13.54 8.30
N ALA A 254 -16.48 14.27 7.18
CA ALA A 254 -17.26 13.92 5.99
C ALA A 254 -16.78 12.60 5.39
N ARG A 255 -15.48 12.49 5.07
CA ARG A 255 -14.90 11.24 4.55
C ARG A 255 -14.84 10.17 5.61
N ALA A 256 -14.54 10.51 6.87
CA ALA A 256 -14.53 9.55 7.96
C ALA A 256 -15.84 8.75 8.02
N ARG A 257 -16.99 9.43 7.97
CA ARG A 257 -18.29 8.74 8.00
C ARG A 257 -18.46 7.76 6.82
N VAL A 258 -18.03 8.16 5.61
CA VAL A 258 -18.11 7.30 4.41
C VAL A 258 -17.16 6.10 4.52
N PHE A 259 -15.93 6.30 4.98
CA PHE A 259 -14.98 5.22 5.23
C PHE A 259 -15.50 4.25 6.31
N ALA A 260 -16.10 4.76 7.38
CA ALA A 260 -16.75 3.95 8.41
C ALA A 260 -17.89 3.10 7.83
N GLN A 261 -18.73 3.66 6.96
CA GLN A 261 -19.81 2.91 6.29
C GLN A 261 -19.26 1.78 5.43
N LYS A 262 -18.23 2.05 4.62
CA LYS A 262 -17.58 1.04 3.76
C LYS A 262 -16.91 -0.06 4.60
N ALA A 263 -16.15 0.30 5.63
CA ALA A 263 -15.53 -0.68 6.54
C ALA A 263 -16.57 -1.52 7.29
N LEU A 264 -17.62 -0.89 7.85
CA LEU A 264 -18.71 -1.57 8.55
C LEU A 264 -19.43 -2.58 7.65
N SER A 265 -19.66 -2.21 6.38
CA SER A 265 -20.35 -3.07 5.43
C SER A 265 -19.66 -4.43 5.24
N VAL A 266 -18.33 -4.46 5.37
CA VAL A 266 -17.52 -5.68 5.28
C VAL A 266 -17.37 -6.33 6.65
N TYR A 267 -17.02 -5.59 7.70
CA TYR A 267 -16.80 -6.17 9.04
C TYR A 267 -18.05 -6.85 9.61
N LYS A 268 -19.25 -6.33 9.34
CA LYS A 268 -20.49 -6.98 9.75
C LYS A 268 -20.65 -8.38 9.13
N THR A 269 -20.15 -8.58 7.92
CA THR A 269 -20.19 -9.87 7.20
C THR A 269 -19.07 -10.79 7.67
N VAL A 270 -17.86 -10.26 7.85
CA VAL A 270 -16.65 -11.06 8.12
C VAL A 270 -16.53 -11.44 9.60
N PHE A 271 -16.93 -10.56 10.53
CA PHE A 271 -16.75 -10.75 11.97
C PHE A 271 -18.07 -10.69 12.77
N GLY A 272 -19.13 -10.13 12.20
CA GLY A 272 -20.40 -9.89 12.88
C GLY A 272 -20.45 -8.52 13.56
N MET A 273 -21.67 -8.07 13.88
CA MET A 273 -21.94 -6.75 14.49
C MET A 273 -21.44 -6.60 15.93
N ASP A 274 -21.20 -7.71 16.62
CA ASP A 274 -20.67 -7.79 17.98
C ASP A 274 -19.13 -7.84 18.01
N SER A 275 -18.45 -7.72 16.87
CA SER A 275 -16.99 -7.60 16.81
C SER A 275 -16.54 -6.18 17.14
N TYR A 276 -15.35 -6.05 17.75
CA TYR A 276 -14.76 -4.74 18.07
C TYR A 276 -14.72 -3.82 16.83
N GLN A 277 -14.26 -4.34 15.69
CA GLN A 277 -14.13 -3.61 14.44
C GLN A 277 -15.48 -3.08 13.95
N ALA A 278 -16.53 -3.91 13.98
CA ALA A 278 -17.87 -3.49 13.58
C ALA A 278 -18.46 -2.46 14.56
N ILE A 279 -18.24 -2.61 15.87
CA ILE A 279 -18.71 -1.67 16.88
C ILE A 279 -18.06 -0.29 16.69
N VAL A 280 -16.74 -0.24 16.52
CA VAL A 280 -16.00 1.01 16.29
C VAL A 280 -16.47 1.70 15.01
N CYS A 281 -16.58 0.95 13.90
CA CYS A 281 -17.08 1.53 12.65
C CYS A 281 -18.51 2.01 12.80
N ASN A 282 -19.39 1.25 13.46
CA ASN A 282 -20.78 1.64 13.67
C ASN A 282 -20.91 2.91 14.51
N ALA A 283 -20.11 3.05 15.58
CA ALA A 283 -20.05 4.29 16.35
C ALA A 283 -19.61 5.48 15.47
N ALA A 284 -18.58 5.30 14.64
CA ALA A 284 -18.10 6.33 13.72
C ALA A 284 -19.07 6.66 12.57
N VAL A 285 -19.94 5.73 12.18
CA VAL A 285 -21.05 6.02 11.24
C VAL A 285 -22.05 6.98 11.87
N MET A 286 -22.36 6.80 13.15
CA MET A 286 -23.31 7.65 13.89
C MET A 286 -22.72 9.02 14.20
N ASP A 287 -21.51 9.04 14.75
CA ASP A 287 -20.76 10.27 15.05
C ASP A 287 -19.26 9.97 15.03
N PRO A 288 -18.51 10.34 13.97
CA PRO A 288 -17.07 10.12 13.92
C PRO A 288 -16.28 10.95 14.95
N ALA A 289 -16.87 11.98 15.55
CA ALA A 289 -16.20 12.83 16.54
C ALA A 289 -16.02 12.13 17.91
N VAL A 290 -16.76 11.05 18.20
CA VAL A 290 -16.61 10.28 19.45
C VAL A 290 -15.32 9.46 19.49
N HIS A 291 -14.65 9.31 18.35
CA HIS A 291 -13.45 8.50 18.25
C HIS A 291 -12.27 9.16 18.99
N PRO A 292 -11.46 8.42 19.79
CA PRO A 292 -10.42 9.01 20.64
C PRO A 292 -9.35 9.82 19.92
N LYS A 293 -9.10 9.53 18.62
CA LYS A 293 -8.15 10.28 17.80
C LYS A 293 -8.72 11.58 17.19
N TYR A 294 -9.98 11.92 17.44
CA TYR A 294 -10.53 13.19 16.96
C TYR A 294 -9.89 14.37 17.71
N GLY A 295 -9.66 15.48 17.00
CA GLY A 295 -9.09 16.70 17.59
C GLY A 295 -7.55 16.76 17.65
N PHE A 296 -6.85 15.70 17.23
CA PHE A 296 -5.37 15.70 17.12
C PHE A 296 -4.87 16.72 16.09
N SER A 297 -5.62 16.93 15.00
CA SER A 297 -5.34 17.92 13.98
C SER A 297 -6.64 18.42 13.34
N THR A 298 -6.61 19.67 12.86
CA THR A 298 -7.74 20.34 12.21
C THR A 298 -7.39 20.80 10.80
N ILE A 299 -6.38 20.18 10.16
CA ILE A 299 -5.92 20.60 8.83
C ILE A 299 -7.01 20.43 7.77
N TRP A 300 -7.89 19.43 7.89
CA TRP A 300 -9.00 19.22 6.94
C TRP A 300 -10.33 19.79 7.42
N ASN A 301 -10.64 19.65 8.71
CA ASN A 301 -11.76 20.29 9.42
C ASN A 301 -13.09 20.40 8.62
N THR A 302 -13.62 19.26 8.19
CA THR A 302 -14.94 19.19 7.53
C THR A 302 -15.96 18.53 8.45
N SER A 303 -17.19 19.00 8.44
CA SER A 303 -18.34 18.41 9.12
C SER A 303 -18.93 17.22 8.35
N VAL A 304 -19.66 16.35 9.06
CA VAL A 304 -20.37 15.19 8.44
C VAL A 304 -21.39 15.59 7.36
N HIS A 305 -21.85 16.83 7.36
CA HIS A 305 -22.84 17.34 6.41
C HIS A 305 -22.21 17.76 5.07
N GLU A 306 -20.89 17.90 5.00
CA GLU A 306 -20.14 18.28 3.79
C GLU A 306 -19.83 17.09 2.88
N THR A 307 -20.49 15.93 3.08
CA THR A 307 -20.46 14.84 2.11
C THR A 307 -21.18 15.29 0.83
N PRO A 308 -20.52 15.27 -0.34
CA PRO A 308 -21.12 15.73 -1.59
C PRO A 308 -22.29 14.84 -1.99
N ARG A 309 -23.30 15.44 -2.63
CA ARG A 309 -24.50 14.77 -3.12
C ARG A 309 -24.61 14.93 -4.62
N GLY A 310 -25.15 13.92 -5.31
CA GLY A 310 -25.40 13.97 -6.75
C GLY A 310 -24.15 13.83 -7.64
N LEU A 311 -23.00 13.45 -7.08
CA LEU A 311 -21.83 13.09 -7.87
C LEU A 311 -22.03 11.72 -8.55
N GLY A 312 -21.45 11.56 -9.73
CA GLY A 312 -21.27 10.25 -10.35
C GLY A 312 -20.34 9.37 -9.51
N HIS A 313 -20.33 8.06 -9.79
CA HIS A 313 -19.54 7.09 -9.04
C HIS A 313 -18.04 7.48 -8.99
N ASP A 314 -17.45 7.77 -10.15
CA ASP A 314 -16.01 8.02 -10.23
C ASP A 314 -15.62 9.35 -9.58
N ASP A 315 -16.43 10.40 -9.75
CA ASP A 315 -16.21 11.69 -9.08
C ASP A 315 -16.34 11.57 -7.55
N PHE A 316 -17.24 10.71 -7.08
CA PHE A 316 -17.40 10.43 -5.65
C PHE A 316 -16.20 9.67 -5.08
N GLU A 317 -15.70 8.65 -5.79
CA GLU A 317 -14.50 7.91 -5.36
C GLU A 317 -13.25 8.79 -5.42
N ASN A 318 -13.13 9.67 -6.42
CA ASN A 318 -12.06 10.66 -6.46
C ASN A 318 -12.17 11.63 -5.29
N TRP A 319 -13.34 12.18 -4.99
CA TRP A 319 -13.52 12.99 -3.77
C TRP A 319 -13.12 12.20 -2.52
N LEU A 320 -13.52 10.93 -2.41
CA LEU A 320 -13.28 10.12 -1.22
C LEU A 320 -11.78 9.87 -0.99
N TRP A 321 -11.02 9.55 -2.03
CA TRP A 321 -9.62 9.14 -1.91
C TRP A 321 -8.60 10.22 -2.26
N GLU A 322 -9.01 11.27 -2.98
CA GLU A 322 -8.15 12.36 -3.37
C GLU A 322 -8.41 13.57 -2.47
N ARG A 323 -7.31 14.05 -1.86
CA ARG A 323 -7.25 15.33 -1.16
C ARG A 323 -6.20 16.17 -1.86
N GLU A 324 -6.56 17.40 -2.23
CA GLU A 324 -5.56 18.40 -2.59
C GLU A 324 -4.61 18.62 -1.41
N LYS A 325 -3.32 18.87 -1.69
CA LYS A 325 -2.35 19.30 -0.67
C LYS A 325 -2.98 20.47 0.10
N PRO A 326 -2.95 20.52 1.45
CA PRO A 326 -3.64 21.57 2.18
C PRO A 326 -3.25 22.96 1.64
N VAL A 327 -4.21 23.60 0.97
CA VAL A 327 -4.07 24.91 0.33
C VAL A 327 -4.46 25.95 1.38
N GLY A 328 -3.54 26.87 1.72
CA GLY A 328 -3.90 28.13 2.36
C GLY A 328 -4.93 28.89 1.48
N PRO A 329 -5.64 29.89 2.02
CA PRO A 329 -6.98 30.25 1.56
C PRO A 329 -7.11 30.50 0.04
N ALA A 330 -7.98 29.69 -0.57
CA ALA A 330 -8.68 29.81 -1.85
C ALA A 330 -7.89 30.22 -3.11
N GLN A 331 -7.81 29.32 -4.10
CA GLN A 331 -8.19 29.62 -5.49
C GLN A 331 -8.24 28.41 -6.44
N SER A 332 -9.44 28.23 -7.02
CA SER A 332 -9.81 27.78 -8.37
C SER A 332 -9.02 26.68 -9.09
N LEU A 333 -9.80 25.64 -9.42
CA LEU A 333 -9.57 24.53 -10.35
C LEU A 333 -8.84 24.92 -11.64
N SER A 334 -7.89 24.09 -12.03
CA SER A 334 -7.43 23.86 -13.40
C SER A 334 -7.19 22.35 -13.56
N PRO A 335 -7.49 21.74 -14.73
CA PRO A 335 -7.38 20.29 -14.91
C PRO A 335 -5.94 19.80 -14.76
N PRO A 336 -5.73 18.51 -14.37
CA PRO A 336 -4.40 18.01 -14.06
C PRO A 336 -3.52 18.03 -15.31
N ARG A 337 -2.49 18.89 -15.31
CA ARG A 337 -1.44 18.88 -16.33
C ARG A 337 -0.69 17.55 -16.24
N LYS A 338 -0.55 16.84 -17.37
CA LYS A 338 0.31 15.66 -17.53
C LYS A 338 1.66 15.88 -16.81
N SER A 339 2.10 14.90 -16.03
CA SER A 339 3.43 14.90 -15.39
C SER A 339 4.51 15.16 -16.44
N LEU A 340 5.42 16.09 -16.16
CA LEU A 340 6.55 16.43 -17.04
C LEU A 340 7.64 15.37 -17.06
N PHE A 341 7.65 14.50 -16.06
CA PHE A 341 8.64 13.45 -15.90
C PHE A 341 7.94 12.11 -16.17
N PRO A 342 8.44 11.28 -17.10
CA PRO A 342 7.93 9.93 -17.35
C PRO A 342 8.42 8.96 -16.27
N GLY A 343 7.65 7.90 -16.02
CA GLY A 343 8.18 6.72 -15.35
C GLY A 343 8.88 5.77 -16.32
N PHE A 344 9.47 4.71 -15.80
CA PHE A 344 10.30 3.80 -16.59
C PHE A 344 9.52 3.11 -17.71
N VAL A 345 8.28 2.71 -17.41
CA VAL A 345 7.37 2.08 -18.39
C VAL A 345 6.99 3.02 -19.54
N ASP A 346 7.05 4.32 -19.31
CA ASP A 346 6.74 5.37 -20.29
C ASP A 346 7.95 5.71 -21.18
N LEU A 347 9.15 5.19 -20.86
CA LEU A 347 10.37 5.45 -21.63
C LEU A 347 10.40 4.65 -22.94
N PRO A 348 11.00 5.22 -24.02
CA PRO A 348 11.18 4.51 -25.27
C PRO A 348 12.10 3.30 -25.10
N ARG A 349 11.85 2.22 -25.86
CA ARG A 349 12.75 1.06 -25.93
C ARG A 349 13.88 1.33 -26.91
N LYS A 350 15.12 1.07 -26.51
CA LYS A 350 16.32 1.37 -27.32
C LYS A 350 16.33 0.72 -28.72
N ASN A 351 15.64 -0.42 -28.90
CA ASN A 351 15.58 -1.18 -30.15
C ASN A 351 14.14 -1.39 -30.69
N GLY A 352 13.16 -0.61 -30.25
CA GLY A 352 11.78 -0.70 -30.76
C GLY A 352 11.67 -0.08 -32.15
N VAL A 353 11.21 -0.86 -33.13
CA VAL A 353 10.77 -0.31 -34.42
C VAL A 353 9.49 0.48 -34.15
N ASP A 354 9.57 1.81 -34.18
CA ASP A 354 8.38 2.65 -34.17
C ASP A 354 7.59 2.39 -35.46
N ALA A 355 6.47 1.70 -35.33
CA ALA A 355 5.49 1.56 -36.40
C ALA A 355 4.83 2.93 -36.65
N GLY A 356 5.38 3.68 -37.60
CA GLY A 356 4.67 4.73 -38.32
C GLY A 356 5.02 6.17 -37.96
N GLY A 357 5.58 6.87 -38.96
CA GLY A 357 5.38 8.31 -39.17
C GLY A 357 6.35 9.23 -38.45
N SER A 358 6.93 10.17 -39.21
CA SER A 358 7.72 11.31 -38.75
C SER A 358 7.03 12.03 -37.58
N SER A 359 7.46 11.76 -36.35
CA SER A 359 6.99 12.47 -35.15
C SER A 359 8.18 13.05 -34.41
N LYS A 360 8.14 14.35 -34.14
CA LYS A 360 9.15 15.09 -33.37
C LYS A 360 9.55 14.30 -32.12
N LYS A 361 10.85 14.01 -31.97
CA LYS A 361 11.40 13.31 -30.81
C LYS A 361 11.22 14.19 -29.57
N THR A 362 10.16 13.94 -28.80
CA THR A 362 9.89 14.68 -27.57
C THR A 362 10.98 14.32 -26.56
N ARG A 363 11.72 15.31 -26.06
CA ARG A 363 12.79 15.05 -25.09
C ARG A 363 12.20 14.81 -23.72
N LEU A 364 12.80 13.86 -23.01
CA LEU A 364 12.30 13.42 -21.72
C LEU A 364 13.41 13.52 -20.67
N CYS A 365 13.04 13.96 -19.47
CA CYS A 365 13.91 13.82 -18.30
C CYS A 365 13.28 12.82 -17.34
N PHE A 366 13.92 11.68 -17.17
CA PHE A 366 13.53 10.70 -16.18
C PHE A 366 14.10 11.10 -14.81
N LEU A 367 13.31 10.94 -13.75
CA LEU A 367 13.76 11.12 -12.38
C LEU A 367 13.59 9.82 -11.59
N GLY A 368 14.58 9.49 -10.75
CA GLY A 368 14.49 8.35 -9.84
C GLY A 368 15.32 8.54 -8.58
N VAL A 369 14.86 7.99 -7.45
CA VAL A 369 15.60 8.01 -6.17
C VAL A 369 16.57 6.84 -6.13
N ILE A 370 17.81 7.08 -5.74
CA ILE A 370 18.78 6.00 -5.48
C ILE A 370 18.34 5.23 -4.23
N THR A 371 18.01 3.94 -4.39
CA THR A 371 17.62 3.05 -3.29
C THR A 371 18.75 2.14 -2.85
N SER A 372 19.68 1.84 -3.74
CA SER A 372 20.92 1.12 -3.40
C SER A 372 22.03 1.50 -4.37
N VAL A 373 23.27 1.39 -3.89
CA VAL A 373 24.48 1.62 -4.67
C VAL A 373 25.37 0.41 -4.53
N LYS A 374 25.80 -0.12 -5.65
CA LYS A 374 26.72 -1.25 -5.73
C LYS A 374 27.87 -0.88 -6.67
N ILE A 375 29.08 -1.23 -6.25
CA ILE A 375 30.29 -1.02 -7.04
C ILE A 375 30.88 -2.40 -7.29
N SER A 376 30.85 -2.83 -8.54
CA SER A 376 31.35 -4.12 -9.01
C SER A 376 32.48 -3.88 -10.03
N ASP A 377 32.30 -4.31 -11.28
CA ASP A 377 33.11 -3.91 -12.43
C ASP A 377 32.77 -2.48 -12.93
N ARG A 378 31.60 -1.96 -12.54
CA ARG A 378 31.07 -0.61 -12.80
C ARG A 378 30.20 -0.13 -11.65
N LEU A 379 29.80 1.14 -11.71
CA LEU A 379 28.78 1.68 -10.82
C LEU A 379 27.38 1.15 -11.24
N GLU A 380 26.67 0.59 -10.27
CA GLU A 380 25.31 0.07 -10.40
C GLU A 380 24.43 0.75 -9.34
N PHE A 381 23.32 1.33 -9.75
CA PHE A 381 22.27 1.81 -8.85
C PHE A 381 21.04 0.93 -9.00
N GLU A 382 20.33 0.71 -7.90
CA GLU A 382 18.88 0.53 -7.98
C GLU A 382 18.25 1.89 -7.74
N ILE A 383 17.31 2.26 -8.61
CA ILE A 383 16.57 3.50 -8.51
C ILE A 383 15.08 3.26 -8.49
N MET A 384 14.33 4.08 -7.78
CA MET A 384 12.86 4.05 -7.75
C MET A 384 12.31 5.24 -8.53
N ASP A 385 11.47 4.98 -9.54
CA ASP A 385 10.85 6.05 -10.34
C ASP A 385 9.63 6.69 -9.66
N ILE A 386 9.00 7.62 -10.37
CA ILE A 386 7.78 8.32 -9.94
C ILE A 386 6.54 7.41 -9.79
N HIS A 387 6.56 6.21 -10.38
CA HIS A 387 5.50 5.20 -10.26
C HIS A 387 5.86 4.11 -9.24
N HIS A 388 6.94 4.32 -8.47
CA HIS A 388 7.49 3.40 -7.46
C HIS A 388 8.01 2.06 -8.02
N GLU A 389 8.38 2.01 -9.30
CA GLU A 389 9.05 0.86 -9.88
C GLU A 389 10.56 0.92 -9.58
N ILE A 390 11.13 -0.20 -9.11
CA ILE A 390 12.58 -0.31 -8.86
C ILE A 390 13.25 -0.77 -10.14
N ILE A 391 14.20 0.04 -10.61
CA ILE A 391 14.83 -0.11 -11.90
C ILE A 391 16.34 -0.19 -11.68
N PRO A 392 17.02 -1.19 -12.26
CA PRO A 392 18.46 -1.20 -12.26
C PRO A 392 19.00 -0.15 -13.26
N LEU A 393 19.95 0.67 -12.79
CA LEU A 393 20.65 1.66 -13.59
C LEU A 393 22.15 1.37 -13.58
N HIS A 394 22.73 1.12 -14.75
CA HIS A 394 24.13 0.70 -14.87
C HIS A 394 24.95 1.69 -15.69
N PHE A 395 26.16 2.00 -15.23
CA PHE A 395 27.08 2.92 -15.91
C PHE A 395 28.00 2.18 -16.88
N TYR A 396 27.76 2.35 -18.19
CA TYR A 396 28.57 1.85 -19.30
C TYR A 396 29.48 2.95 -19.90
N THR A 397 29.71 4.02 -19.15
CA THR A 397 30.63 5.11 -19.51
C THR A 397 32.08 4.61 -19.52
N LYS A 398 33.00 5.38 -20.14
CA LYS A 398 34.43 5.03 -20.16
C LYS A 398 35.02 4.90 -18.76
N GLY A 399 34.63 5.77 -17.83
CA GLY A 399 35.05 5.73 -16.43
C GLY A 399 34.21 4.79 -15.56
N ARG A 400 33.25 4.05 -16.14
CA ARG A 400 32.38 3.08 -15.47
C ARG A 400 31.69 3.63 -14.22
N GLY A 401 31.32 4.91 -14.23
CA GLY A 401 30.64 5.62 -13.14
C GLY A 401 31.56 6.38 -12.18
N THR A 402 32.89 6.35 -12.36
CA THR A 402 33.82 7.21 -11.60
C THR A 402 33.64 8.70 -11.89
N GLU A 403 32.90 9.05 -12.94
CA GLU A 403 32.52 10.42 -13.26
C GLU A 403 31.49 11.02 -12.26
N MET A 404 30.81 10.17 -11.47
CA MET A 404 29.83 10.63 -10.50
C MET A 404 30.50 11.07 -9.19
N PRO A 405 30.08 12.20 -8.57
CA PRO A 405 30.62 12.63 -7.29
C PRO A 405 30.35 11.57 -6.20
N PRO A 406 31.37 10.96 -5.58
CA PRO A 406 31.17 9.87 -4.61
C PRO A 406 30.28 10.27 -3.43
N GLY A 407 30.41 11.52 -2.96
CA GLY A 407 29.59 12.07 -1.88
C GLY A 407 28.10 12.22 -2.20
N LEU A 408 27.69 12.10 -3.48
CA LEU A 408 26.29 12.13 -3.90
C LEU A 408 25.76 10.73 -4.24
N CYS A 409 26.62 9.73 -4.38
CA CYS A 409 26.25 8.35 -4.73
C CYS A 409 25.81 7.57 -3.48
N HIS A 410 24.73 7.99 -2.85
CA HIS A 410 24.13 7.32 -1.71
C HIS A 410 22.61 7.42 -1.75
N ARG A 411 21.97 6.66 -0.85
CA ARG A 411 20.51 6.58 -0.74
C ARG A 411 19.87 7.96 -0.62
N ASP A 412 18.64 8.06 -1.10
CA ASP A 412 17.75 9.23 -1.01
C ASP A 412 18.07 10.41 -1.94
N ASN A 413 19.21 10.37 -2.63
CA ASN A 413 19.50 11.35 -3.68
C ASN A 413 18.77 10.99 -4.98
N THR A 414 18.37 12.01 -5.72
CA THR A 414 17.61 11.83 -6.97
C THR A 414 18.54 11.90 -8.17
N VAL A 415 18.49 10.89 -9.03
CA VAL A 415 19.08 10.95 -10.37
C VAL A 415 18.10 11.62 -11.33
N ALA A 416 18.62 12.53 -12.16
CA ALA A 416 17.93 13.06 -13.32
C ALA A 416 18.67 12.59 -14.58
N ILE A 417 17.93 12.01 -15.52
CA ILE A 417 18.49 11.37 -16.71
C ILE A 417 17.79 11.95 -17.94
N ILE A 418 18.56 12.59 -18.82
CA ILE A 418 18.08 13.17 -20.07
C ILE A 418 18.04 12.08 -21.14
N ASP A 419 16.94 12.00 -21.87
CA ASP A 419 16.69 11.02 -22.93
C ASP A 419 16.90 9.57 -22.46
N ALA A 420 16.39 9.25 -21.27
CA ALA A 420 16.42 7.89 -20.75
C ALA A 420 15.61 6.94 -21.66
N SER A 421 16.09 5.71 -21.79
CA SER A 421 15.44 4.65 -22.58
C SER A 421 15.49 3.32 -21.83
N GLN A 422 14.51 2.46 -22.06
CA GLN A 422 14.54 1.07 -21.60
C GLN A 422 15.60 0.29 -22.40
N ASP A 423 16.54 -0.33 -21.68
CA ASP A 423 17.55 -1.22 -22.21
C ASP A 423 17.44 -2.59 -21.52
N VAL A 424 17.92 -3.66 -22.15
CA VAL A 424 17.94 -5.01 -21.59
C VAL A 424 19.39 -5.36 -21.29
N PHE A 425 19.69 -5.68 -20.02
CA PHE A 425 21.02 -6.11 -19.60
C PHE A 425 21.28 -7.57 -19.97
N GLU A 426 22.54 -7.98 -19.95
CA GLU A 426 22.98 -9.35 -20.27
C GLU A 426 22.28 -10.41 -19.39
N SER A 427 21.85 -10.05 -18.19
CA SER A 427 21.06 -10.90 -17.29
C SER A 427 19.61 -11.13 -17.75
N GLY A 428 19.15 -10.46 -18.82
CA GLY A 428 17.76 -10.42 -19.26
C GLY A 428 16.90 -9.40 -18.51
N THR A 429 17.46 -8.68 -17.53
CA THR A 429 16.73 -7.67 -16.74
C THR A 429 16.62 -6.35 -17.52
N SER A 430 15.42 -5.76 -17.57
CA SER A 430 15.23 -4.42 -18.14
C SER A 430 15.66 -3.33 -17.16
N GLY A 431 16.36 -2.31 -17.65
CA GLY A 431 16.86 -1.20 -16.84
C GLY A 431 17.24 0.02 -17.68
N ILE A 432 17.94 0.97 -17.05
CA ILE A 432 18.46 2.17 -17.73
C ILE A 432 19.98 2.05 -17.86
N ARG A 433 20.48 2.18 -19.09
CA ARG A 433 21.92 2.17 -19.38
C ARG A 433 22.44 3.60 -19.56
N ILE A 434 23.45 3.99 -18.79
CA ILE A 434 24.13 5.28 -18.94
C ILE A 434 25.41 5.11 -19.74
N GLU A 435 25.44 5.63 -20.96
CA GLU A 435 26.62 5.59 -21.85
C GLU A 435 27.34 6.95 -21.92
N ASP A 436 26.59 8.04 -21.71
CA ASP A 436 27.11 9.41 -21.68
C ASP A 436 26.95 10.00 -20.27
N PRO A 437 28.06 10.28 -19.54
CA PRO A 437 27.99 10.85 -18.20
C PRO A 437 27.38 12.26 -18.17
N GLN A 438 27.30 12.97 -19.30
CA GLN A 438 26.67 14.29 -19.38
C GLN A 438 25.14 14.21 -19.45
N LYS A 439 24.54 13.02 -19.61
CA LYS A 439 23.08 12.84 -19.60
C LYS A 439 22.50 12.58 -18.23
N ILE A 440 23.34 12.41 -17.20
CA ILE A 440 22.90 12.14 -15.84
C ILE A 440 23.45 13.16 -14.87
N LYS A 441 22.62 13.56 -13.89
CA LYS A 441 23.07 14.34 -12.73
C LYS A 441 22.39 13.81 -11.47
N ILE A 442 23.15 13.76 -10.38
CA ILE A 442 22.62 13.45 -9.05
C ILE A 442 22.34 14.76 -8.31
N PHE A 443 21.13 14.92 -7.81
CA PHE A 443 20.72 16.03 -6.98
C PHE A 443 20.62 15.57 -5.50
N PRO A 444 21.20 16.34 -4.55
CA PRO A 444 21.12 16.04 -3.11
C PRO A 444 19.76 16.42 -2.51
N HIS A 445 18.69 15.95 -3.16
CA HIS A 445 17.31 16.24 -2.84
C HIS A 445 16.46 15.01 -3.10
N LEU A 446 15.45 14.80 -2.25
CA LEU A 446 14.41 13.79 -2.46
C LEU A 446 13.63 14.07 -3.76
N LEU A 447 13.13 13.02 -4.40
CA LEU A 447 12.41 13.10 -5.66
C LEU A 447 11.17 13.99 -5.55
N ASP A 448 10.36 13.80 -4.50
CA ASP A 448 9.17 14.61 -4.25
C ASP A 448 9.49 16.08 -4.03
N ARG A 449 10.68 16.38 -3.49
CA ARG A 449 11.16 17.74 -3.33
C ARG A 449 11.47 18.38 -4.68
N ILE A 450 12.10 17.65 -5.61
CA ILE A 450 12.38 18.15 -6.97
C ILE A 450 11.08 18.33 -7.75
N ILE A 451 10.15 17.37 -7.69
CA ILE A 451 8.84 17.45 -8.35
C ILE A 451 8.04 18.64 -7.80
N SER A 452 7.96 18.78 -6.47
CA SER A 452 7.25 19.89 -5.84
C SER A 452 7.89 21.24 -6.16
N LEU A 453 9.22 21.31 -6.18
CA LEU A 453 9.95 22.51 -6.58
C LEU A 453 9.65 22.89 -8.03
N ASN A 454 9.71 21.92 -8.95
CA ASN A 454 9.37 22.11 -10.36
C ASN A 454 7.95 22.65 -10.54
N ASN A 455 6.96 22.05 -9.87
CA ASN A 455 5.57 22.49 -9.95
C ASN A 455 5.39 23.93 -9.43
N ASN A 456 5.98 24.25 -8.29
CA ASN A 456 5.95 25.60 -7.74
C ASN A 456 6.63 26.61 -8.68
N VAL A 457 7.83 26.30 -9.17
CA VAL A 457 8.54 27.20 -10.10
C VAL A 457 7.70 27.41 -11.36
N ARG A 458 7.11 26.36 -11.93
CA ARG A 458 6.30 26.49 -13.15
C ARG A 458 5.04 27.31 -12.92
N GLU A 459 4.38 27.18 -11.77
CA GLU A 459 3.19 27.98 -11.43
C GLU A 459 3.51 29.47 -11.32
N PHE A 460 4.62 29.84 -10.67
CA PHE A 460 4.93 31.23 -10.35
C PHE A 460 5.92 31.91 -11.31
N SER A 461 6.63 31.14 -12.14
CA SER A 461 7.76 31.63 -12.94
C SER A 461 7.55 31.51 -14.46
N LEU A 462 6.61 30.71 -14.95
CA LEU A 462 6.27 30.70 -16.37
C LEU A 462 5.35 31.88 -16.71
N ARG A 463 5.57 32.51 -17.87
CA ARG A 463 4.70 33.60 -18.36
C ARG A 463 3.35 33.02 -18.76
N GLN A 464 2.26 33.69 -18.37
CA GLN A 464 0.93 33.43 -18.93
C GLN A 464 0.81 34.12 -20.31
N ASP A 465 -0.17 33.72 -21.13
CA ASP A 465 -0.31 34.09 -22.56
C ASP A 465 -0.37 35.61 -22.85
N ASN A 466 -0.48 36.44 -21.81
CA ASN A 466 -0.56 37.90 -21.87
C ASN A 466 0.66 38.62 -21.23
N GLY A 467 1.76 37.92 -20.94
CA GLY A 467 2.96 38.51 -20.32
C GLY A 467 2.83 38.80 -18.82
N MET A 468 1.72 38.38 -18.19
CA MET A 468 1.52 38.48 -16.74
C MET A 468 2.22 37.34 -15.98
N ARG A 469 2.51 37.60 -14.71
CA ARG A 469 3.14 36.66 -13.78
C ARG A 469 2.36 36.62 -12.46
N LYS A 470 2.33 35.44 -11.83
CA LYS A 470 1.68 35.22 -10.54
C LYS A 470 2.61 35.66 -9.40
N CYS A 471 2.12 36.51 -8.52
CA CYS A 471 2.85 36.93 -7.33
C CYS A 471 2.95 35.75 -6.34
N HIS A 472 4.17 35.38 -5.95
CA HIS A 472 4.37 34.31 -4.99
C HIS A 472 3.97 34.69 -3.55
N GLY A 473 3.70 35.96 -3.26
CA GLY A 473 3.24 36.40 -1.93
C GLY A 473 1.72 36.40 -1.77
N CYS A 474 1.01 37.02 -2.72
CA CYS A 474 -0.44 37.25 -2.65
C CYS A 474 -1.23 36.52 -3.74
N TYR A 475 -0.59 35.71 -4.57
CA TYR A 475 -1.18 34.90 -5.63
C TYR A 475 -1.86 35.67 -6.78
N LYS A 476 -1.96 37.00 -6.70
CA LYS A 476 -2.48 37.85 -7.78
C LYS A 476 -1.52 37.89 -8.97
N THR A 477 -2.07 38.00 -10.17
CA THR A 477 -1.32 38.18 -11.40
C THR A 477 -1.09 39.67 -11.68
N ALA A 478 0.09 40.02 -12.17
CA ALA A 478 0.42 41.39 -12.60
C ALA A 478 1.44 41.35 -13.75
N ALA A 479 1.58 42.47 -14.47
CA ALA A 479 2.59 42.61 -15.52
C ALA A 479 4.00 42.47 -14.92
N ALA A 480 4.89 41.72 -15.57
CA ALA A 480 6.25 41.51 -15.07
C ALA A 480 7.02 42.83 -14.82
N ALA A 481 6.77 43.86 -15.64
CA ALA A 481 7.38 45.18 -15.53
C ALA A 481 7.03 45.90 -14.21
N THR A 482 5.89 45.58 -13.58
CA THR A 482 5.45 46.19 -12.31
C THR A 482 5.82 45.35 -11.08
N MET A 483 6.54 44.25 -11.26
CA MET A 483 6.85 43.27 -10.20
C MET A 483 8.35 43.22 -9.90
N LYS A 484 8.69 42.82 -8.67
CA LYS A 484 10.05 42.59 -8.22
C LYS A 484 10.41 41.10 -8.35
N ARG A 485 11.55 40.79 -8.97
CA ARG A 485 12.11 39.44 -9.07
C ARG A 485 13.01 39.12 -7.87
N CYS A 486 13.07 37.87 -7.44
CA CYS A 486 14.07 37.45 -6.45
C CYS A 486 15.49 37.55 -7.03
N GLY A 487 16.37 38.34 -6.42
CA GLY A 487 17.75 38.48 -6.88
C GLY A 487 18.65 37.24 -6.67
N ARG A 488 18.19 36.21 -5.94
CA ARG A 488 18.96 34.97 -5.71
C ARG A 488 18.64 33.89 -6.74
N CYS A 489 17.40 33.39 -6.74
CA CYS A 489 16.99 32.32 -7.67
C CYS A 489 16.58 32.86 -9.05
N SER A 490 16.19 34.13 -9.15
CA SER A 490 15.65 34.77 -10.37
C SER A 490 14.36 34.15 -10.94
N LEU A 491 13.69 33.26 -10.19
CA LEU A 491 12.48 32.57 -10.67
C LEU A 491 11.19 33.18 -10.12
N TYR A 492 11.12 33.45 -8.82
CA TYR A 492 9.90 33.97 -8.18
C TYR A 492 9.76 35.49 -8.27
N TRP A 493 8.51 35.95 -8.42
CA TRP A 493 8.12 37.35 -8.59
C TRP A 493 7.13 37.82 -7.52
N TYR A 494 7.18 39.12 -7.21
CA TYR A 494 6.41 39.75 -6.13
C TYR A 494 5.86 41.11 -6.56
N CYS A 495 4.61 41.42 -6.22
CA CYS A 495 4.06 42.76 -6.47
C CYS A 495 4.83 43.86 -5.73
N ASN A 496 5.26 43.59 -4.49
CA ASN A 496 5.94 44.56 -3.64
C ASN A 496 6.78 43.85 -2.55
N LYS A 497 7.42 44.64 -1.68
CA LYS A 497 8.30 44.12 -0.62
C LYS A 497 7.56 43.26 0.41
N LEU A 498 6.31 43.61 0.75
CA LEU A 498 5.49 42.83 1.68
C LEU A 498 5.17 41.44 1.10
N CYS A 499 4.79 41.38 -0.17
CA CYS A 499 4.59 40.10 -0.86
C CYS A 499 5.88 39.27 -0.93
N GLN A 500 7.04 39.90 -1.03
CA GLN A 500 8.32 39.21 -0.97
C GLN A 500 8.56 38.56 0.40
N ILE A 501 8.24 39.27 1.49
CA ILE A 501 8.37 38.73 2.86
C ILE A 501 7.42 37.55 3.04
N VAL A 502 6.13 37.73 2.71
CA VAL A 502 5.12 36.65 2.80
C VAL A 502 5.52 35.44 1.95
N GLY A 503 5.96 35.67 0.71
CA GLY A 503 6.44 34.60 -0.15
C GLY A 503 7.66 33.88 0.44
N TRP A 504 8.60 34.63 1.02
CA TRP A 504 9.83 34.13 1.64
C TRP A 504 9.57 33.26 2.87
N THR A 505 8.75 33.74 3.80
CA THR A 505 8.51 33.09 5.10
C THR A 505 7.33 32.12 5.06
N THR A 506 6.20 32.53 4.49
CA THR A 506 4.93 31.80 4.59
C THR A 506 4.75 30.81 3.45
N ASN A 507 5.13 31.19 2.22
CA ASN A 507 4.95 30.31 1.04
C ASN A 507 6.21 29.50 0.71
N ALA A 508 7.07 29.25 1.71
CA ALA A 508 8.26 28.40 1.62
C ALA A 508 9.31 28.78 0.55
N HIS A 509 9.29 30.02 0.02
CA HIS A 509 10.30 30.41 -0.96
C HIS A 509 11.72 30.38 -0.40
N GLN A 510 11.95 30.62 0.90
CA GLN A 510 13.29 30.50 1.49
C GLN A 510 13.91 29.12 1.24
N VAL A 511 13.13 28.06 1.41
CA VAL A 511 13.57 26.67 1.23
C VAL A 511 13.77 26.35 -0.25
N ASN A 512 12.84 26.78 -1.10
CA ASN A 512 12.90 26.58 -2.56
C ASN A 512 14.08 27.36 -3.17
N CYS A 513 14.31 28.60 -2.74
CA CYS A 513 15.40 29.45 -3.19
C CYS A 513 16.77 28.85 -2.90
N LYS A 514 16.92 28.13 -1.77
CA LYS A 514 18.16 27.43 -1.43
C LYS A 514 18.45 26.28 -2.40
N ALA A 515 17.43 25.50 -2.76
CA ALA A 515 17.56 24.41 -3.73
C ALA A 515 17.87 24.95 -5.14
N LEU A 516 17.20 26.02 -5.57
CA LEU A 516 17.40 26.69 -6.86
C LEU A 516 18.74 27.44 -7.00
N LYS A 517 19.62 27.35 -5.99
CA LYS A 517 21.02 27.78 -6.12
C LYS A 517 21.78 26.87 -7.10
N ASP A 518 21.38 25.60 -7.21
CA ASP A 518 21.92 24.71 -8.25
C ASP A 518 21.41 25.16 -9.63
N PRO A 519 22.31 25.51 -10.57
CA PRO A 519 21.93 26.03 -11.87
C PRO A 519 21.16 24.99 -12.72
N ASP A 520 21.48 23.70 -12.58
CA ASP A 520 20.81 22.64 -13.34
C ASP A 520 19.44 22.35 -12.79
N LEU A 521 19.27 22.35 -11.46
CA LEU A 521 17.95 22.19 -10.86
C LEU A 521 17.02 23.35 -11.25
N ARG A 522 17.57 24.57 -11.28
CA ARG A 522 16.87 25.76 -11.75
C ARG A 522 16.51 25.67 -13.22
N ALA A 523 17.44 25.24 -14.08
CA ALA A 523 17.21 25.04 -15.50
C ALA A 523 16.15 23.96 -15.77
N LEU A 524 16.22 22.83 -15.05
CA LEU A 524 15.26 21.73 -15.14
C LEU A 524 13.81 22.20 -14.93
N CYS A 525 13.60 23.20 -14.07
CA CYS A 525 12.27 23.73 -13.78
C CYS A 525 11.67 24.64 -14.87
N VAL A 526 12.52 25.20 -15.75
CA VAL A 526 12.12 26.22 -16.74
C VAL A 526 12.41 25.81 -18.19
N ILE A 527 13.19 24.75 -18.41
CA ILE A 527 13.49 24.23 -19.73
C ILE A 527 12.19 23.82 -20.44
N LYS A 528 12.14 24.13 -21.73
CA LYS A 528 11.05 23.70 -22.60
C LYS A 528 11.53 22.49 -23.38
N TRP A 529 11.06 21.32 -22.99
CA TRP A 529 11.43 20.05 -23.59
C TRP A 529 10.93 19.87 -25.04
N ASP A 530 10.03 20.75 -25.49
CA ASP A 530 9.41 20.73 -26.82
C ASP A 530 10.12 21.63 -27.85
N GLU A 531 11.18 22.36 -27.47
CA GLU A 531 11.93 23.27 -28.37
C GLU A 531 13.20 22.57 -28.94
N GLU A 532 13.47 22.79 -30.23
CA GLU A 532 14.53 22.14 -31.03
C GLU A 532 15.93 22.68 -30.69
N ASP A 533 16.48 22.31 -29.54
CA ASP A 533 17.91 22.48 -29.26
C ASP A 533 18.60 21.12 -29.26
N ASP A 534 19.46 20.86 -30.25
CA ASP A 534 20.02 19.53 -30.52
C ASP A 534 20.92 18.97 -29.40
N PHE A 535 21.29 19.77 -28.38
CA PHE A 535 22.27 19.37 -27.36
C PHE A 535 21.86 19.70 -25.91
N VAL A 536 20.87 19.00 -25.35
CA VAL A 536 20.51 19.09 -23.92
C VAL A 536 21.34 18.07 -23.12
N ARG A 537 22.20 18.59 -22.24
CA ARG A 537 23.10 17.82 -21.38
C ARG A 537 23.39 18.61 -20.11
N PHE A 538 23.84 17.94 -19.05
CA PHE A 538 24.34 18.61 -17.86
C PHE A 538 25.77 19.14 -18.09
N PRO A 539 26.10 20.36 -17.61
CA PRO A 539 25.18 21.33 -17.02
C PRO A 539 24.21 21.92 -18.06
N LEU A 540 22.93 22.03 -17.69
CA LEU A 540 21.83 22.49 -18.51
C LEU A 540 22.00 23.98 -18.84
N LYS A 541 21.97 24.29 -20.14
CA LYS A 541 21.92 25.68 -20.62
C LYS A 541 20.48 26.15 -20.65
N ILE A 542 20.22 27.34 -20.12
CA ILE A 542 18.93 28.03 -20.28
C ILE A 542 19.11 28.97 -21.46
N ALA A 543 18.29 28.83 -22.51
CA ALA A 543 18.19 29.84 -23.56
C ALA A 543 17.71 31.15 -22.89
N ASP A 544 18.59 32.15 -22.87
CA ASP A 544 18.43 33.50 -22.34
C ASP A 544 17.21 33.75 -21.44
N ALA A 545 17.43 33.80 -20.13
CA ALA A 545 16.49 34.52 -19.27
C ALA A 545 16.52 35.99 -19.72
N PRO A 546 15.46 36.55 -20.33
CA PRO A 546 15.48 37.94 -20.73
C PRO A 546 15.72 38.80 -19.49
N SER A 547 16.65 39.74 -19.65
CA SER A 547 17.17 40.69 -18.67
C SER A 547 16.12 41.18 -17.68
#